data_AF-A0A257J2H3-F1
#
_entry.id   AF-A0A257J2H3-F1
#
_cell.length_a   1.000
_cell.length_b   1.000
_cell.length_c   1.000
_cell.angle_alpha   90.00
_cell.angle_beta   90.00
_cell.angle_gamma   90.00
#
_symmetry.space_group_name_H-M   'P 1'
#
loop_
_entity.id
_entity.type
_entity.pdbx_description
1 polymer ?
#
loop_
_entity_poly.entity_id
_entity_poly.type
_entity_poly.pdbx_seq_one_letter_code
_entity_poly.pdbx_strand_id
1 'polypeptide(L)'
;MISGALAILAGLGGLAWAQLPATALRAERWIAPGSDRVMVLSREPTECLAWPSDPARRLSVAVGRAAFRDPLLLGGQAARAGVSCESCHRAGRGNPDFHFPGVSGAAGTADVTSSLFSSHRGDGVDNPKPIPDLSVEKSRLKVAQDRSSGDLERFIAGLVTEEFDGRPPPAAVLSGLADYVRALDPRACPAQASRPITAQDLLADVDQALATAANLSAQGDNAAAQAMVRAARSRLFLVDERLSDRWLKTRLRAFDQTLSRARTPRAMTAACSELDQVVAPAVLRNR
;
A
#
# COMPACT_ATOMS: atom_id res chain seq x y z
N MET A 1 -26.99 -22.96 72.85
CA MET A 1 -26.09 -21.88 72.42
C MET A 1 -25.12 -22.45 71.40
N ILE A 2 -25.21 -22.01 70.15
CA ILE A 2 -24.14 -21.81 69.15
C ILE A 2 -24.89 -21.36 67.90
N SER A 3 -24.89 -20.05 67.68
CA SER A 3 -25.35 -19.40 66.45
C SER A 3 -24.21 -19.49 65.42
N GLY A 4 -24.49 -20.05 64.24
CA GLY A 4 -23.59 -20.02 63.09
C GLY A 4 -24.17 -19.11 62.02
N ALA A 5 -23.52 -17.96 61.80
CA ALA A 5 -23.95 -16.93 60.85
C ALA A 5 -23.69 -17.33 59.40
N LEU A 6 -24.70 -17.12 58.55
CA LEU A 6 -24.67 -17.30 57.10
C LEU A 6 -24.10 -16.02 56.46
N ALA A 7 -22.92 -16.10 55.83
CA ALA A 7 -22.33 -14.98 55.08
C ALA A 7 -22.76 -15.06 53.60
N ILE A 8 -23.58 -14.11 53.16
CA ILE A 8 -23.97 -13.92 51.76
C ILE A 8 -22.89 -13.05 51.09
N LEU A 9 -22.11 -13.65 50.18
CA LEU A 9 -21.21 -12.93 49.28
C LEU A 9 -22.02 -12.32 48.12
N ALA A 10 -22.27 -11.01 48.18
CA ALA A 10 -22.84 -10.25 47.09
C ALA A 10 -21.81 -10.09 45.96
N GLY A 11 -22.06 -10.74 44.82
CA GLY A 11 -21.28 -10.60 43.60
C GLY A 11 -21.49 -9.22 42.97
N LEU A 12 -20.45 -8.38 43.00
CA LEU A 12 -20.37 -7.19 42.16
C LEU A 12 -19.99 -7.63 40.75
N GLY A 13 -21.02 -7.94 39.95
CA GLY A 13 -20.90 -8.11 38.50
C GLY A 13 -20.58 -6.77 37.84
N GLY A 14 -19.30 -6.40 37.81
CA GLY A 14 -18.81 -5.36 36.93
C GLY A 14 -18.95 -5.83 35.48
N LEU A 15 -20.01 -5.38 34.81
CA LEU A 15 -20.13 -5.46 33.36
C LEU A 15 -19.01 -4.62 32.75
N ALA A 16 -17.85 -5.24 32.53
CA ALA A 16 -16.83 -4.70 31.66
C ALA A 16 -17.47 -4.60 30.27
N TRP A 17 -17.79 -3.37 29.85
CA TRP A 17 -18.10 -3.08 28.47
C TRP A 17 -16.85 -3.48 27.70
N ALA A 18 -16.89 -4.64 27.03
CA ALA A 18 -15.87 -4.99 26.06
C ALA A 18 -15.86 -3.88 25.03
N GLN A 19 -14.89 -2.97 25.14
CA GLN A 19 -14.57 -2.06 24.05
C GLN A 19 -14.31 -2.96 22.86
N LEU A 20 -15.20 -2.91 21.86
CA LEU A 20 -14.91 -3.51 20.56
C LEU A 20 -13.51 -3.03 20.20
N PRO A 21 -12.54 -3.92 19.94
CA PRO A 21 -11.20 -3.48 19.63
C PRO A 21 -11.31 -2.47 18.49
N ALA A 22 -10.72 -1.29 18.69
CA ALA A 22 -10.49 -0.36 17.61
C ALA A 22 -9.95 -1.19 16.44
N THR A 23 -10.58 -1.08 15.28
CA THR A 23 -10.25 -1.95 14.15
C THR A 23 -8.77 -1.72 13.85
N ALA A 24 -7.92 -2.69 14.19
CA ALA A 24 -6.47 -2.54 14.08
C ALA A 24 -6.12 -2.16 12.64
N LEU A 25 -5.21 -1.19 12.48
CA LEU A 25 -4.79 -0.78 11.14
C LEU A 25 -4.20 -2.00 10.44
N ARG A 26 -4.50 -2.23 9.17
CA ARG A 26 -4.02 -3.43 8.47
C ARG A 26 -2.50 -3.60 8.55
N ALA A 27 -1.76 -2.48 8.50
CA ALA A 27 -0.31 -2.46 8.64
C ALA A 27 0.21 -3.07 9.96
N GLU A 28 -0.58 -3.08 11.05
CA GLU A 28 -0.19 -3.70 12.32
C GLU A 28 0.08 -5.21 12.21
N ARG A 29 -0.44 -5.86 11.16
CA ARG A 29 -0.25 -7.30 10.92
C ARG A 29 1.18 -7.67 10.52
N TRP A 30 1.99 -6.71 10.07
CA TRP A 30 3.35 -6.95 9.61
C TRP A 30 4.37 -5.92 10.15
N ILE A 31 4.13 -5.43 11.35
CA ILE A 31 5.09 -4.62 12.11
C ILE A 31 5.83 -5.52 13.08
N ALA A 32 7.15 -5.35 13.15
CA ALA A 32 8.00 -6.10 14.07
C ALA A 32 7.55 -5.94 15.53
N PRO A 33 7.54 -7.04 16.31
CA PRO A 33 7.38 -6.95 17.75
C PRO A 33 8.43 -6.00 18.35
N GLY A 34 8.00 -5.06 19.19
CA GLY A 34 8.90 -4.08 19.82
C GLY A 34 9.15 -2.80 19.02
N SER A 35 8.71 -2.70 17.75
CA SER A 35 8.74 -1.41 17.03
C SER A 35 7.83 -0.37 17.69
N ASP A 36 8.24 0.90 17.62
CA ASP A 36 7.38 2.03 17.97
C ASP A 36 6.24 2.14 16.95
N ARG A 37 5.10 1.53 17.30
CA ARG A 37 3.92 1.48 16.42
C ARG A 37 3.39 2.86 16.08
N VAL A 38 3.45 3.81 17.00
CA VAL A 38 2.97 5.17 16.73
C VAL A 38 3.82 5.79 15.63
N MET A 39 5.14 5.69 15.73
CA MET A 39 6.05 6.19 14.70
C MET A 39 5.87 5.47 13.36
N VAL A 40 5.79 4.14 13.36
CA VAL A 40 5.65 3.36 12.12
C VAL A 40 4.31 3.64 11.41
N LEU A 41 3.22 3.81 12.16
CA LEU A 41 1.87 3.99 11.60
C LEU A 41 1.52 5.43 11.27
N SER A 42 2.23 6.41 11.84
CA SER A 42 1.98 7.85 11.65
C SER A 42 3.02 8.57 10.79
N ARG A 43 4.17 7.95 10.51
CA ARG A 43 5.23 8.54 9.69
C ARG A 43 5.75 7.57 8.68
N GLU A 44 6.21 8.08 7.55
CA GLU A 44 6.87 7.31 6.50
C GLU A 44 8.18 7.99 6.07
N PRO A 45 9.16 7.24 5.55
CA PRO A 45 10.31 7.85 4.93
C PRO A 45 9.89 8.73 3.75
N THR A 46 10.65 9.78 3.49
CA THR A 46 10.42 10.61 2.29
C THR A 46 10.81 9.85 1.02
N GLU A 47 10.01 10.07 -0.02
CA GLU A 47 10.16 9.41 -1.31
C GLU A 47 11.22 10.14 -2.14
N CYS A 48 12.27 9.45 -2.57
CA CYS A 48 13.37 10.03 -3.33
C CYS A 48 13.06 10.01 -4.84
N LEU A 49 11.95 10.61 -5.25
CA LEU A 49 11.41 10.48 -6.60
C LEU A 49 11.83 11.65 -7.51
N ALA A 50 12.62 11.35 -8.54
CA ALA A 50 12.97 12.28 -9.60
C ALA A 50 11.89 12.28 -10.69
N TRP A 51 10.94 13.20 -10.63
CA TRP A 51 9.88 13.31 -11.64
C TRP A 51 10.45 13.72 -13.01
N PRO A 52 10.23 12.92 -14.07
CA PRO A 52 10.64 13.29 -15.43
C PRO A 52 9.93 14.57 -15.90
N SER A 53 10.62 15.42 -16.68
CA SER A 53 9.99 16.59 -17.30
C SER A 53 9.03 16.21 -18.43
N ASP A 54 9.37 15.17 -19.19
CA ASP A 54 8.57 14.60 -20.28
C ASP A 54 7.20 14.09 -19.77
N PRO A 55 6.06 14.59 -20.32
CA PRO A 55 4.72 14.22 -19.85
C PRO A 55 4.40 12.72 -19.95
N ALA A 56 4.84 12.05 -21.03
CA ALA A 56 4.59 10.63 -21.21
C ALA A 56 5.34 9.78 -20.17
N ARG A 57 6.61 10.09 -19.91
CA ARG A 57 7.37 9.46 -18.83
C ARG A 57 6.82 9.81 -17.44
N ARG A 58 6.38 11.05 -17.21
CA ARG A 58 5.72 11.42 -15.94
C ARG A 58 4.45 10.59 -15.71
N LEU A 59 3.63 10.38 -16.75
CA LEU A 59 2.46 9.51 -16.68
C LEU A 59 2.87 8.07 -16.35
N SER A 60 3.88 7.51 -17.04
CA SER A 60 4.38 6.16 -16.77
C SER A 60 4.84 5.99 -15.31
N VAL A 61 5.61 6.95 -14.77
CA VAL A 61 6.03 6.97 -13.36
C VAL A 61 4.81 7.04 -12.42
N ALA A 62 3.79 7.84 -12.75
CA ALA A 62 2.57 7.91 -11.94
C ALA A 62 1.80 6.58 -11.94
N VAL A 63 1.71 5.90 -13.08
CA VAL A 63 1.14 4.54 -13.18
C VAL A 63 1.89 3.58 -12.28
N GLY A 64 3.23 3.57 -12.39
CA GLY A 64 4.08 2.70 -11.57
C GLY A 64 3.95 2.94 -10.10
N ARG A 65 4.02 4.22 -9.68
CA ARG A 65 3.88 4.62 -8.29
C ARG A 65 2.56 4.16 -7.71
N ALA A 66 1.45 4.37 -8.42
CA ALA A 66 0.13 3.91 -7.99
C ALA A 66 0.05 2.37 -7.89
N ALA A 67 0.54 1.65 -8.90
CA ALA A 67 0.55 0.18 -8.91
C ALA A 67 1.41 -0.42 -7.80
N PHE A 68 2.56 0.19 -7.50
CA PHE A 68 3.49 -0.22 -6.44
C PHE A 68 2.84 -0.26 -5.05
N ARG A 69 1.75 0.49 -4.90
CA ARG A 69 1.00 0.68 -3.66
C ARG A 69 -0.28 -0.15 -3.62
N ASP A 70 -0.66 -0.80 -4.71
CA ASP A 70 -1.85 -1.64 -4.79
C ASP A 70 -1.52 -3.07 -4.31
N PRO A 71 -2.08 -3.54 -3.18
CA PRO A 71 -1.89 -4.93 -2.76
C PRO A 71 -2.43 -5.95 -3.76
N LEU A 72 -3.41 -5.57 -4.60
CA LEU A 72 -4.00 -6.44 -5.62
C LEU A 72 -3.18 -6.53 -6.91
N LEU A 73 -2.03 -5.84 -6.98
CA LEU A 73 -0.99 -6.16 -7.96
C LEU A 73 -0.36 -7.52 -7.66
N LEU A 74 -0.14 -7.80 -6.37
CA LEU A 74 0.27 -9.09 -5.87
C LEU A 74 -0.93 -10.04 -5.79
N GLY A 75 -0.68 -11.33 -5.61
CA GLY A 75 -1.70 -12.34 -5.44
C GLY A 75 -1.60 -13.06 -4.09
N GLY A 76 -2.17 -14.27 -4.07
CA GLY A 76 -2.01 -15.21 -2.97
C GLY A 76 -2.31 -14.63 -1.58
N GLN A 77 -1.48 -15.01 -0.60
CA GLN A 77 -1.61 -14.54 0.78
C GLN A 77 -1.13 -13.10 0.96
N ALA A 78 -0.18 -12.62 0.14
CA ALA A 78 0.30 -11.24 0.23
C ALA A 78 -0.85 -10.25 0.00
N ALA A 79 -1.62 -10.42 -1.09
CA ALA A 79 -2.78 -9.58 -1.38
C ALA A 79 -3.87 -9.69 -0.31
N ARG A 80 -4.13 -10.88 0.24
CA ARG A 80 -5.11 -11.10 1.32
C ARG A 80 -4.71 -10.45 2.64
N ALA A 81 -3.41 -10.48 2.96
CA ALA A 81 -2.89 -9.73 4.07
C ALA A 81 -3.00 -8.23 3.78
N GLY A 82 -2.88 -7.82 2.52
CA GLY A 82 -2.85 -6.44 2.04
C GLY A 82 -1.43 -5.88 1.99
N VAL A 83 -0.46 -6.78 1.79
CA VAL A 83 0.93 -6.46 1.45
C VAL A 83 0.98 -6.01 -0.01
N SER A 84 1.72 -4.94 -0.25
CA SER A 84 2.07 -4.41 -1.58
C SER A 84 3.59 -4.27 -1.68
N CYS A 85 4.11 -3.87 -2.84
CA CYS A 85 5.54 -3.54 -2.97
C CYS A 85 5.95 -2.47 -1.93
N GLU A 86 5.09 -1.47 -1.67
CA GLU A 86 5.32 -0.43 -0.66
C GLU A 86 5.36 -0.96 0.78
N SER A 87 4.73 -2.09 1.07
CA SER A 87 4.76 -2.68 2.42
C SER A 87 6.17 -3.12 2.80
N CYS A 88 6.93 -3.66 1.84
CA CYS A 88 8.35 -3.97 2.01
C CYS A 88 9.21 -2.74 1.73
N HIS A 89 8.86 -1.96 0.71
CA HIS A 89 9.64 -0.84 0.23
C HIS A 89 8.94 0.51 0.47
N ARG A 90 8.86 0.95 1.73
CA ARG A 90 8.10 2.15 2.13
C ARG A 90 8.58 3.39 1.38
N ALA A 91 7.73 3.97 0.54
CA ALA A 91 8.09 5.07 -0.36
C ALA A 91 9.36 4.78 -1.21
N GLY A 92 9.54 3.52 -1.62
CA GLY A 92 10.72 3.06 -2.37
C GLY A 92 11.98 2.85 -1.52
N ARG A 93 11.91 3.07 -0.20
CA ARG A 93 12.99 2.84 0.77
C ARG A 93 12.85 1.46 1.42
N GLY A 94 13.89 0.95 2.05
CA GLY A 94 13.75 -0.27 2.86
C GLY A 94 12.77 -0.09 4.02
N ASN A 95 12.18 -1.17 4.52
CA ASN A 95 11.31 -1.13 5.70
C ASN A 95 11.93 -1.93 6.87
N PRO A 96 12.72 -1.29 7.75
CA PRO A 96 13.36 -1.98 8.88
C PRO A 96 12.36 -2.53 9.90
N ASP A 97 11.12 -2.01 9.91
CA ASP A 97 10.06 -2.43 10.82
C ASP A 97 9.17 -3.54 10.23
N PHE A 98 9.41 -3.96 8.98
CA PHE A 98 8.63 -5.04 8.37
C PHE A 98 8.90 -6.37 9.08
N HIS A 99 7.85 -7.07 9.47
CA HIS A 99 7.96 -8.43 9.98
C HIS A 99 6.67 -9.20 9.73
N PHE A 100 6.72 -10.16 8.80
CA PHE A 100 5.59 -11.01 8.49
C PHE A 100 5.82 -12.43 9.05
N PRO A 101 4.95 -12.94 9.93
CA PRO A 101 5.13 -14.28 10.51
C PRO A 101 5.26 -15.38 9.45
N GLY A 102 6.31 -16.20 9.54
CA GLY A 102 6.60 -17.28 8.57
C GLY A 102 7.26 -16.83 7.26
N VAL A 103 7.59 -15.54 7.13
CA VAL A 103 8.33 -14.97 6.00
C VAL A 103 9.52 -14.14 6.45
N SER A 104 9.45 -13.51 7.62
CA SER A 104 10.54 -12.74 8.20
C SER A 104 11.29 -13.55 9.26
N GLY A 105 12.61 -13.40 9.30
CA GLY A 105 13.45 -13.88 10.40
C GLY A 105 13.73 -12.76 11.40
N ALA A 106 14.47 -11.74 10.96
CA ALA A 106 14.64 -10.49 11.68
C ALA A 106 13.70 -9.39 11.12
N ALA A 107 13.47 -8.34 11.91
CA ALA A 107 12.80 -7.15 11.41
C ALA A 107 13.54 -6.58 10.17
N GLY A 108 12.77 -6.18 9.16
CA GLY A 108 13.28 -5.70 7.88
C GLY A 108 13.79 -6.78 6.92
N THR A 109 13.46 -8.05 7.18
CA THR A 109 13.77 -9.16 6.28
C THR A 109 12.50 -9.80 5.72
N ALA A 110 12.61 -10.41 4.55
CA ALA A 110 11.57 -11.22 3.96
C ALA A 110 12.17 -12.37 3.14
N ASP A 111 11.56 -13.53 3.24
CA ASP A 111 11.79 -14.71 2.41
C ASP A 111 10.73 -14.77 1.30
N VAL A 112 11.09 -14.26 0.12
CA VAL A 112 10.24 -14.30 -1.08
C VAL A 112 10.26 -15.66 -1.80
N THR A 113 11.04 -16.62 -1.27
CA THR A 113 11.03 -18.04 -1.64
C THR A 113 10.19 -18.88 -0.68
N SER A 114 9.52 -18.26 0.30
CA SER A 114 8.55 -18.94 1.16
C SER A 114 7.30 -19.38 0.39
N SER A 115 6.85 -20.62 0.63
CA SER A 115 5.60 -21.15 0.07
C SER A 115 4.35 -20.43 0.60
N LEU A 116 4.48 -19.52 1.57
CA LEU A 116 3.38 -18.72 2.07
C LEU A 116 2.89 -17.69 1.02
N PHE A 117 3.82 -17.08 0.29
CA PHE A 117 3.52 -16.05 -0.71
C PHE A 117 3.52 -16.57 -2.14
N SER A 118 4.19 -17.70 -2.39
CA SER A 118 4.34 -18.26 -3.72
C SER A 118 3.97 -19.74 -3.78
N SER A 119 3.18 -20.11 -4.77
CA SER A 119 2.94 -21.49 -5.19
C SER A 119 4.01 -22.04 -6.14
N HIS A 120 4.95 -21.19 -6.58
CA HIS A 120 5.94 -21.50 -7.61
C HIS A 120 7.38 -21.61 -7.08
N ARG A 121 7.73 -20.80 -6.07
CA ARG A 121 9.12 -20.56 -5.63
C ARG A 121 9.45 -21.10 -4.25
N GLY A 122 8.53 -21.83 -3.64
CA GLY A 122 8.74 -22.55 -2.39
C GLY A 122 9.96 -23.47 -2.46
N ASP A 123 11.07 -23.09 -1.83
CA ASP A 123 12.30 -23.90 -1.77
C ASP A 123 12.41 -24.74 -0.49
N GLY A 124 11.52 -24.51 0.48
CA GLY A 124 11.47 -25.21 1.76
C GLY A 124 12.55 -24.78 2.76
N VAL A 125 13.30 -23.70 2.47
CA VAL A 125 14.39 -23.20 3.30
C VAL A 125 14.01 -21.83 3.85
N ASP A 126 13.91 -21.69 5.17
CA ASP A 126 13.72 -20.39 5.83
C ASP A 126 15.01 -19.55 5.71
N ASN A 127 15.09 -18.71 4.68
CA ASN A 127 16.30 -17.98 4.30
C ASN A 127 16.14 -16.45 4.13
N PRO A 128 15.34 -15.77 4.97
CA PRO A 128 14.90 -14.40 4.77
C PRO A 128 16.06 -13.44 4.53
N LYS A 129 15.87 -12.54 3.55
CA LYS A 129 16.89 -11.57 3.14
C LYS A 129 16.51 -10.15 3.56
N PRO A 130 17.49 -9.27 3.84
CA PRO A 130 17.22 -7.86 4.06
C PRO A 130 16.47 -7.24 2.88
N ILE A 131 15.42 -6.49 3.19
CA ILE A 131 14.64 -5.78 2.18
C ILE A 131 15.47 -4.58 1.67
N PRO A 132 15.82 -4.53 0.37
CA PRO A 132 16.66 -3.47 -0.14
C PRO A 132 15.93 -2.13 -0.22
N ASP A 133 16.69 -1.06 -0.08
CA ASP A 133 16.27 0.29 -0.43
C ASP A 133 16.42 0.47 -1.96
N LEU A 134 15.35 0.81 -2.66
CA LEU A 134 15.33 0.95 -4.12
C LEU A 134 15.81 2.34 -4.59
N SER A 135 15.97 3.27 -3.65
CA SER A 135 16.45 4.63 -3.87
C SER A 135 17.96 4.77 -3.69
N VAL A 136 18.68 3.67 -3.55
CA VAL A 136 20.15 3.68 -3.53
C VAL A 136 20.71 3.80 -4.95
N GLU A 137 22.02 4.02 -5.05
CA GLU A 137 22.75 3.97 -6.32
C GLU A 137 22.41 2.71 -7.13
N LYS A 138 22.09 2.89 -8.41
CA LYS A 138 21.58 1.79 -9.25
C LYS A 138 22.56 0.62 -9.39
N SER A 139 23.85 0.87 -9.30
CA SER A 139 24.91 -0.16 -9.29
C SER A 139 24.84 -1.10 -8.08
N ARG A 140 24.10 -0.76 -7.03
CA ARG A 140 23.89 -1.59 -5.84
C ARG A 140 22.63 -2.46 -5.91
N LEU A 141 21.81 -2.29 -6.96
CA LEU A 141 20.61 -3.10 -7.18
C LEU A 141 20.98 -4.38 -7.94
N LYS A 142 20.23 -5.46 -7.69
CA LYS A 142 20.49 -6.79 -8.26
C LYS A 142 20.19 -6.89 -9.77
N VAL A 143 19.46 -5.94 -10.32
CA VAL A 143 18.97 -5.97 -11.71
C VAL A 143 19.37 -4.70 -12.45
N ALA A 144 19.83 -4.87 -13.69
CA ALA A 144 20.16 -3.77 -14.58
C ALA A 144 18.94 -2.87 -14.79
N GLN A 145 19.18 -1.56 -14.78
CA GLN A 145 18.12 -0.54 -14.89
C GLN A 145 18.01 0.01 -16.31
N ASP A 146 18.87 -0.42 -17.24
CA ASP A 146 18.84 0.06 -18.61
C ASP A 146 17.53 -0.35 -19.31
N ARG A 147 16.90 0.60 -19.99
CA ARG A 147 15.61 0.41 -20.67
C ARG A 147 15.72 -0.49 -21.89
N SER A 148 16.87 -0.47 -22.58
CA SER A 148 17.03 -1.25 -23.81
C SER A 148 17.09 -2.76 -23.56
N SER A 149 17.55 -3.16 -22.37
CA SER A 149 17.65 -4.58 -21.97
C SER A 149 16.30 -5.24 -21.67
N GLY A 150 15.35 -4.49 -21.10
CA GLY A 150 14.10 -5.02 -20.55
C GLY A 150 14.26 -5.89 -19.29
N ASP A 151 15.44 -5.90 -18.66
CA ASP A 151 15.73 -6.77 -17.52
C ASP A 151 14.89 -6.44 -16.29
N LEU A 152 14.70 -5.15 -16.00
CA LEU A 152 13.91 -4.71 -14.86
C LEU A 152 12.44 -5.10 -15.01
N GLU A 153 11.86 -4.95 -16.20
CA GLU A 153 10.48 -5.36 -16.49
C GLU A 153 10.31 -6.87 -16.32
N ARG A 154 11.22 -7.68 -16.86
CA ARG A 154 11.20 -9.14 -16.66
C ARG A 154 11.33 -9.52 -15.19
N PHE A 155 12.23 -8.86 -14.46
CA PHE A 155 12.42 -9.08 -13.04
C PHE A 155 11.15 -8.76 -12.25
N ILE A 156 10.57 -7.58 -12.43
CA ILE A 156 9.32 -7.17 -11.76
C ILE A 156 8.16 -8.09 -12.12
N ALA A 157 8.03 -8.49 -13.39
CA ALA A 157 7.01 -9.45 -13.80
C ALA A 157 7.16 -10.78 -13.03
N GLY A 158 8.39 -11.29 -12.92
CA GLY A 158 8.69 -12.49 -12.13
C GLY A 158 8.42 -12.34 -10.63
N LEU A 159 8.70 -11.18 -10.04
CA LEU A 159 8.29 -10.90 -8.65
C LEU A 159 6.78 -11.03 -8.51
N VAL A 160 6.02 -10.37 -9.40
CA VAL A 160 4.56 -10.36 -9.32
C VAL A 160 3.98 -11.77 -9.52
N THR A 161 4.34 -12.46 -10.60
CA THR A 161 3.69 -13.72 -10.97
C THR A 161 4.25 -14.91 -10.22
N GLU A 162 5.58 -14.96 -10.03
CA GLU A 162 6.22 -16.14 -9.47
C GLU A 162 6.41 -16.02 -7.96
N GLU A 163 6.82 -14.87 -7.42
CA GLU A 163 7.12 -14.75 -5.97
C GLU A 163 5.88 -14.42 -5.13
N PHE A 164 4.83 -13.88 -5.74
CA PHE A 164 3.64 -13.42 -5.03
C PHE A 164 2.32 -13.93 -5.63
N ASP A 165 2.34 -14.90 -6.55
CA ASP A 165 1.17 -15.50 -7.22
C ASP A 165 0.20 -14.47 -7.84
N GLY A 166 0.71 -13.30 -8.22
CA GLY A 166 -0.02 -12.25 -8.89
C GLY A 166 -0.35 -12.62 -10.33
N ARG A 167 -1.32 -11.93 -10.93
CA ARG A 167 -1.57 -12.05 -12.37
C ARG A 167 -0.56 -11.21 -13.14
N PRO A 168 -0.19 -11.61 -14.37
CA PRO A 168 0.62 -10.76 -15.24
C PRO A 168 0.05 -9.34 -15.32
N PRO A 169 0.82 -8.29 -14.97
CA PRO A 169 0.34 -6.92 -15.03
C PRO A 169 0.04 -6.48 -16.47
N PRO A 170 -0.92 -5.57 -16.70
CA PRO A 170 -1.05 -4.89 -17.98
C PRO A 170 0.27 -4.24 -18.40
N ALA A 171 0.55 -4.18 -19.71
CA ALA A 171 1.84 -3.70 -20.21
C ALA A 171 2.21 -2.30 -19.69
N ALA A 172 1.26 -1.35 -19.71
CA ALA A 172 1.49 0.00 -19.17
C ALA A 172 1.77 0.00 -17.66
N VAL A 173 1.19 -0.94 -16.90
CA VAL A 173 1.46 -1.10 -15.47
C VAL A 173 2.87 -1.64 -15.24
N LEU A 174 3.29 -2.64 -16.01
CA LEU A 174 4.63 -3.22 -15.88
C LEU A 174 5.71 -2.19 -16.24
N SER A 175 5.56 -1.51 -17.38
CA SER A 175 6.47 -0.43 -17.80
C SER A 175 6.48 0.71 -16.78
N GLY A 176 5.30 1.09 -16.26
CA GLY A 176 5.18 2.10 -15.23
C GLY A 176 5.93 1.73 -13.95
N LEU A 177 5.78 0.50 -13.45
CA LEU A 177 6.50 0.02 -12.27
C LEU A 177 8.01 0.11 -12.46
N ALA A 178 8.51 -0.32 -13.62
CA ALA A 178 9.93 -0.21 -13.96
C ALA A 178 10.38 1.26 -14.04
N ASP A 179 9.59 2.14 -14.66
CA ASP A 179 9.88 3.56 -14.72
C ASP A 179 9.86 4.24 -13.35
N TYR A 180 8.95 3.85 -12.46
CA TYR A 180 8.91 4.33 -11.08
C TYR A 180 10.18 3.93 -10.32
N VAL A 181 10.59 2.65 -10.38
CA VAL A 181 11.84 2.19 -9.75
C VAL A 181 13.06 2.91 -10.31
N ARG A 182 13.10 3.16 -11.63
CA ARG A 182 14.18 3.94 -12.26
C ARG A 182 14.17 5.41 -11.83
N ALA A 183 13.01 5.98 -11.55
CA ALA A 183 12.86 7.36 -11.11
C ALA A 183 13.21 7.58 -9.63
N LEU A 184 13.32 6.52 -8.82
CA LEU A 184 13.88 6.62 -7.46
C LEU A 184 15.38 6.93 -7.56
N ASP A 185 15.83 8.07 -7.03
CA ASP A 185 17.21 8.53 -7.13
C ASP A 185 17.64 9.14 -5.78
N PRO A 186 18.77 8.70 -5.19
CA PRO A 186 19.21 9.23 -3.90
C PRO A 186 19.45 10.75 -3.92
N ARG A 187 19.74 11.33 -5.10
CA ARG A 187 19.94 12.77 -5.29
C ARG A 187 18.63 13.56 -5.30
N ALA A 188 17.49 12.88 -5.44
CA ALA A 188 16.16 13.46 -5.39
C ALA A 188 15.50 13.30 -4.01
N CYS A 189 16.21 12.78 -3.00
CA CYS A 189 15.68 12.68 -1.65
C CYS A 189 15.42 14.08 -1.05
N PRO A 190 14.24 14.32 -0.47
CA PRO A 190 13.99 15.52 0.33
C PRO A 190 14.95 15.64 1.52
N ALA A 191 15.18 16.86 1.99
CA ALA A 191 16.08 17.12 3.13
C ALA A 191 15.60 16.45 4.42
N GLN A 192 14.28 16.37 4.65
CA GLN A 192 13.73 15.63 5.77
C GLN A 192 13.71 14.14 5.45
N ALA A 193 14.26 13.31 6.34
CA ALA A 193 14.31 11.85 6.14
C ALA A 193 12.94 11.15 6.27
N SER A 194 12.00 11.75 7.01
CA SER A 194 10.65 11.23 7.19
C SER A 194 9.61 12.35 7.21
N ARG A 195 8.37 12.01 6.84
CA ARG A 195 7.21 12.90 6.88
C ARG A 195 6.03 12.21 7.58
N PRO A 196 5.09 12.98 8.15
CA PRO A 196 3.84 12.41 8.66
C PRO A 196 3.01 11.82 7.51
N ILE A 197 2.29 10.75 7.80
CA ILE A 197 1.25 10.20 6.92
C ILE A 197 -0.02 11.01 7.17
N THR A 198 -0.49 11.72 6.16
CA THR A 198 -1.70 12.54 6.26
C THR A 198 -2.76 12.05 5.28
N ALA A 199 -4.04 12.10 5.64
CA ALA A 199 -5.07 11.86 4.62
C ALA A 199 -5.10 12.90 3.50
N GLN A 200 -4.48 14.08 3.63
CA GLN A 200 -4.33 14.98 2.49
C GLN A 200 -3.44 14.33 1.43
N ASP A 201 -2.30 13.79 1.83
CA ASP A 201 -1.39 13.08 0.92
C ASP A 201 -2.02 11.80 0.38
N LEU A 202 -2.75 11.04 1.21
CA LEU A 202 -3.45 9.84 0.76
C LEU A 202 -4.56 10.17 -0.24
N LEU A 203 -5.34 11.23 -0.03
CA LEU A 203 -6.38 11.66 -0.97
C LEU A 203 -5.77 12.22 -2.26
N ALA A 204 -4.61 12.89 -2.19
CA ALA A 204 -3.86 13.31 -3.38
C ALA A 204 -3.37 12.09 -4.18
N ASP A 205 -2.95 11.01 -3.52
CA ASP A 205 -2.65 9.75 -4.21
C ASP A 205 -3.90 9.13 -4.87
N VAL A 206 -5.08 9.21 -4.24
CA VAL A 206 -6.35 8.77 -4.85
C VAL A 206 -6.64 9.58 -6.12
N ASP A 207 -6.56 10.90 -6.03
CA ASP A 207 -6.82 11.79 -7.18
C ASP A 207 -5.86 11.51 -8.34
N GLN A 208 -4.56 11.47 -8.07
CA GLN A 208 -3.54 11.17 -9.07
C GLN A 208 -3.79 9.82 -9.77
N ALA A 209 -4.19 8.79 -9.02
CA ALA A 209 -4.52 7.49 -9.58
C ALA A 209 -5.79 7.55 -10.47
N LEU A 210 -6.82 8.29 -10.07
CA LEU A 210 -8.04 8.45 -10.88
C LEU A 210 -7.80 9.27 -12.15
N ALA A 211 -7.01 10.34 -12.08
CA ALA A 211 -6.60 11.12 -13.24
C ALA A 211 -5.80 10.27 -14.23
N THR A 212 -4.88 9.45 -13.71
CA THR A 212 -4.10 8.48 -14.50
C THR A 212 -5.02 7.42 -15.13
N ALA A 213 -6.02 6.93 -14.39
CA ALA A 213 -7.00 5.97 -14.91
C ALA A 213 -7.80 6.55 -16.08
N ALA A 214 -8.30 7.79 -15.93
CA ALA A 214 -9.07 8.47 -16.97
C ALA A 214 -8.23 8.65 -18.25
N ASN A 215 -6.96 9.04 -18.09
CA ASN A 215 -6.04 9.21 -19.20
C ASN A 215 -5.77 7.88 -19.95
N LEU A 216 -5.46 6.80 -19.23
CA LEU A 216 -5.25 5.48 -19.82
C LEU A 216 -6.50 4.96 -20.53
N SER A 217 -7.67 5.12 -19.92
CA SER A 217 -8.94 4.68 -20.53
C SER A 217 -9.26 5.49 -21.79
N ALA A 218 -8.94 6.79 -21.83
CA ALA A 218 -9.09 7.62 -23.02
C ALA A 218 -8.16 7.19 -24.16
N GLN A 219 -7.00 6.60 -23.84
CA GLN A 219 -6.08 5.97 -24.79
C GLN A 219 -6.46 4.53 -25.17
N GLY A 220 -7.56 3.99 -24.62
CA GLY A 220 -8.03 2.63 -24.88
C GLY A 220 -7.43 1.54 -24.00
N ASP A 221 -6.48 1.87 -23.11
CA ASP A 221 -5.92 0.89 -22.16
C ASP A 221 -6.80 0.77 -20.91
N ASN A 222 -7.94 0.12 -21.10
CA ASN A 222 -8.89 -0.10 -20.02
C ASN A 222 -8.34 -1.04 -18.93
N ALA A 223 -7.44 -1.96 -19.27
CA ALA A 223 -6.87 -2.88 -18.29
C ALA A 223 -5.97 -2.14 -17.28
N ALA A 224 -5.08 -1.28 -17.77
CA ALA A 224 -4.26 -0.43 -16.92
C ALA A 224 -5.11 0.61 -16.17
N ALA A 225 -6.11 1.21 -16.83
CA ALA A 225 -7.03 2.13 -16.17
C ALA A 225 -7.74 1.49 -14.97
N GLN A 226 -8.20 0.24 -15.11
CA GLN A 226 -8.80 -0.49 -13.99
C GLN A 226 -7.80 -0.84 -12.89
N ALA A 227 -6.52 -1.02 -13.20
CA ALA A 227 -5.48 -1.15 -12.17
C ALA A 227 -5.32 0.15 -11.37
N MET A 228 -5.37 1.30 -12.03
CA MET A 228 -5.29 2.60 -11.35
C MET A 228 -6.51 2.86 -10.46
N VAL A 229 -7.72 2.49 -10.89
CA VAL A 229 -8.92 2.55 -10.04
C VAL A 229 -8.76 1.67 -8.80
N ARG A 230 -8.19 0.46 -8.92
CA ARG A 230 -7.90 -0.38 -7.74
C ARG A 230 -6.87 0.27 -6.81
N ALA A 231 -5.79 0.82 -7.35
CA ALA A 231 -4.81 1.56 -6.56
C ALA A 231 -5.44 2.75 -5.81
N ALA A 232 -6.33 3.51 -6.47
CA ALA A 232 -7.08 4.60 -5.85
C ALA A 232 -7.94 4.10 -4.67
N ARG A 233 -8.67 2.99 -4.85
CA ARG A 233 -9.46 2.36 -3.79
C ARG A 233 -8.60 1.88 -2.62
N SER A 234 -7.43 1.29 -2.90
CA SER A 234 -6.47 0.86 -1.89
C SER A 234 -5.96 2.05 -1.04
N ARG A 235 -5.72 3.21 -1.67
CA ARG A 235 -5.36 4.45 -0.95
C ARG A 235 -6.51 5.06 -0.16
N LEU A 236 -7.73 5.05 -0.72
CA LEU A 236 -8.93 5.49 -0.03
C LEU A 236 -9.18 4.68 1.25
N PHE A 237 -8.94 3.38 1.21
CA PHE A 237 -9.07 2.51 2.38
C PHE A 237 -8.12 2.91 3.52
N LEU A 238 -6.89 3.32 3.22
CA LEU A 238 -5.96 3.80 4.25
C LEU A 238 -6.46 5.06 4.96
N VAL A 239 -7.28 5.87 4.29
CA VAL A 239 -8.00 7.00 4.89
C VAL A 239 -9.11 6.49 5.80
N ASP A 240 -9.98 5.59 5.31
CA ASP A 240 -11.10 5.02 6.08
C ASP A 240 -10.64 4.36 7.39
N GLU A 241 -9.55 3.60 7.35
CA GLU A 241 -8.99 2.92 8.52
C GLU A 241 -8.58 3.89 9.64
N ARG A 242 -8.17 5.11 9.28
CA ARG A 242 -7.66 6.13 10.21
C ARG A 242 -8.73 7.08 10.73
N LEU A 243 -9.96 6.98 10.22
CA LEU A 243 -11.08 7.81 10.67
C LEU A 243 -11.92 7.09 11.74
N SER A 244 -12.27 7.84 12.77
CA SER A 244 -13.22 7.44 13.82
C SER A 244 -14.66 7.89 13.54
N ASP A 245 -14.84 8.99 12.80
CA ASP A 245 -16.15 9.57 12.48
C ASP A 245 -16.98 8.65 11.55
N ARG A 246 -18.11 8.15 12.06
CA ARG A 246 -18.98 7.21 11.33
C ARG A 246 -19.61 7.81 10.07
N TRP A 247 -19.93 9.10 10.07
CA TRP A 247 -20.51 9.77 8.92
C TRP A 247 -19.48 9.87 7.78
N LEU A 248 -18.25 10.25 8.11
CA LEU A 248 -17.15 10.26 7.14
C LEU A 248 -16.85 8.87 6.58
N LYS A 249 -16.81 7.83 7.42
CA LYS A 249 -16.61 6.45 6.94
C LYS A 249 -17.72 6.01 5.99
N THR A 250 -18.97 6.37 6.30
CA THR A 250 -20.11 6.07 5.41
C THR A 250 -19.95 6.77 4.06
N ARG A 251 -19.49 8.01 4.05
CA ARG A 251 -19.21 8.77 2.82
C ARG A 251 -18.07 8.19 2.00
N LEU A 252 -16.96 7.80 2.64
CA LEU A 252 -15.85 7.13 1.95
C LEU A 252 -16.28 5.79 1.33
N ARG A 253 -17.12 5.02 2.03
CA ARG A 253 -17.67 3.76 1.50
C ARG A 253 -18.60 3.99 0.31
N ALA A 254 -19.42 5.03 0.35
CA ALA A 254 -20.24 5.41 -0.80
C ALA A 254 -19.37 5.80 -2.00
N PHE A 255 -18.30 6.58 -1.77
CA PHE A 255 -17.36 6.92 -2.82
C PHE A 255 -16.61 5.70 -3.37
N ASP A 256 -16.19 4.75 -2.51
CA ASP A 256 -15.60 3.48 -2.95
C ASP A 256 -16.55 2.68 -3.88
N GLN A 257 -17.85 2.71 -3.60
CA GLN A 257 -18.86 2.11 -4.49
C GLN A 257 -18.91 2.81 -5.85
N THR A 258 -18.81 4.15 -5.89
CA THR A 258 -18.65 4.91 -7.15
C THR A 258 -17.41 4.45 -7.91
N LEU A 259 -16.26 4.35 -7.23
CA LEU A 259 -15.01 3.90 -7.84
C LEU A 259 -15.11 2.48 -8.39
N SER A 260 -15.77 1.57 -7.68
CA SER A 260 -15.94 0.17 -8.11
C SER A 260 -16.70 0.04 -9.45
N ARG A 261 -17.49 1.06 -9.80
CA ARG A 261 -18.30 1.13 -11.03
C ARG A 261 -17.68 2.04 -12.10
N ALA A 262 -16.58 2.73 -11.80
CA ALA A 262 -15.90 3.62 -12.75
C ALA A 262 -15.15 2.81 -13.82
N ARG A 263 -15.86 2.51 -14.92
CA ARG A 263 -15.33 1.71 -16.05
C ARG A 263 -14.96 2.51 -17.30
N THR A 264 -15.32 3.79 -17.34
CA THR A 264 -15.14 4.65 -18.51
C THR A 264 -14.34 5.91 -18.15
N PRO A 265 -13.71 6.58 -19.12
CA PRO A 265 -12.98 7.82 -18.85
C PRO A 265 -13.87 8.87 -18.19
N ARG A 266 -15.10 9.04 -18.71
CA ARG A 266 -16.09 9.98 -18.15
C ARG A 266 -16.44 9.67 -16.70
N ALA A 267 -16.62 8.39 -16.35
CA ALA A 267 -16.92 8.00 -14.97
C ALA A 267 -15.73 8.24 -14.03
N MET A 268 -14.50 7.99 -14.51
CA MET A 268 -13.27 8.26 -13.75
C MET A 268 -13.08 9.77 -13.52
N THR A 269 -13.28 10.60 -14.55
CA THR A 269 -13.24 12.07 -14.42
C THR A 269 -14.33 12.60 -13.47
N ALA A 270 -15.54 12.04 -13.54
CA ALA A 270 -16.60 12.39 -12.59
C ALA A 270 -16.22 12.02 -11.15
N ALA A 271 -15.56 10.87 -10.95
CA ALA A 271 -15.05 10.48 -9.64
C ALA A 271 -13.95 11.40 -9.11
N CYS A 272 -13.03 11.90 -9.96
CA CYS A 272 -12.08 12.96 -9.57
C CYS A 272 -12.83 14.20 -9.09
N SER A 273 -13.83 14.67 -9.85
CA SER A 273 -14.61 15.84 -9.45
C SER A 273 -15.35 15.65 -8.12
N GLU A 274 -15.94 14.46 -7.90
CA GLU A 274 -16.57 14.11 -6.62
C GLU A 274 -15.54 14.07 -5.48
N LEU A 275 -14.36 13.48 -5.70
CA LEU A 275 -13.29 13.47 -4.71
C LEU A 275 -12.95 14.89 -4.25
N ASP A 276 -12.69 15.78 -5.20
CA ASP A 276 -12.22 17.14 -4.92
C ASP A 276 -13.29 18.04 -4.31
N GLN A 277 -14.53 17.94 -4.78
CA GLN A 277 -15.60 18.86 -4.38
C GLN A 277 -16.35 18.38 -3.13
N VAL A 278 -16.38 17.08 -2.89
CA VAL A 278 -17.37 16.45 -2.01
C VAL A 278 -16.69 15.61 -0.92
N VAL A 279 -15.71 14.78 -1.27
CA VAL A 279 -15.08 13.83 -0.33
C VAL A 279 -13.93 14.47 0.43
N ALA A 280 -12.94 15.01 -0.27
CA ALA A 280 -11.74 15.57 0.34
C ALA A 280 -12.05 16.76 1.27
N PRO A 281 -12.91 17.74 0.90
CA PRO A 281 -13.26 18.82 1.82
C PRO A 281 -13.95 18.32 3.09
N ALA A 282 -14.77 17.28 3.00
CA ALA A 282 -15.43 16.69 4.18
C ALA A 282 -14.41 16.03 5.11
N VAL A 283 -13.43 15.30 4.57
CA VAL A 283 -12.37 14.64 5.36
C VAL A 283 -11.40 15.65 5.97
N LEU A 284 -11.04 16.70 5.23
CA LEU A 284 -9.99 17.64 5.65
C LEU A 284 -10.49 18.72 6.61
N ARG A 285 -11.78 19.07 6.61
CA ARG A 285 -12.37 20.06 7.54
C ARG A 285 -12.68 19.49 8.93
N ASN A 286 -12.74 18.18 9.07
CA ASN A 286 -13.11 17.49 10.32
C ASN A 286 -11.87 16.99 11.08
N ARG A 287 -10.80 17.79 11.07
CA ARG A 287 -9.50 17.50 11.69
C ARG A 287 -9.17 18.49 12.77
#